data_AF-A0A8E2APN8-F1
#
_entry.id   AF-A0A8E2APN8-F1
#
_cell.length_a   1.000
_cell.length_b   1.000
_cell.length_c   1.000
_cell.angle_alpha   90.00
_cell.angle_beta   90.00
_cell.angle_gamma   90.00
#
_symmetry.space_group_name_H-M   'P 1'
#
loop_
_entity.id
_entity.type
_entity.pdbx_description
1 polymer ?
#
loop_
_entity_poly.entity_id
_entity_poly.type
_entity_poly.pdbx_seq_one_letter_code
_entity_poly.pdbx_strand_id
1 'polypeptide(L)' 'PEPLLMVIHSEGGTGKSRVIQTVTEHFVQKGARYLLLKAAYTGVAASLIDGKTTH' A
#
# COMPACT_ATOMS: atom_id res chain seq x y z
N PRO A 1 -12.33 13.87 13.23
CA PRO A 1 -12.81 12.86 12.27
C PRO A 1 -12.07 11.55 12.55
N GLU A 2 -12.76 10.41 12.57
CA GLU A 2 -12.14 9.10 12.81
C GLU A 2 -11.24 8.71 11.62
N PRO A 3 -10.12 8.00 11.85
CA PRO A 3 -9.31 7.44 10.77
C PRO A 3 -10.12 6.51 9.87
N LEU A 4 -9.94 6.60 8.54
CA LEU A 4 -10.56 5.65 7.62
C LEU A 4 -9.94 4.27 7.79
N LEU A 5 -10.78 3.29 8.17
CA LEU A 5 -10.42 1.88 8.21
C LEU A 5 -11.11 1.16 7.06
N MET A 6 -10.32 0.59 6.15
CA MET A 6 -10.85 -0.06 4.95
C MET A 6 -10.13 -1.38 4.71
N VAL A 7 -10.91 -2.43 4.41
CA VAL A 7 -10.40 -3.74 4.00
C VAL A 7 -10.86 -4.02 2.57
N ILE A 8 -9.91 -4.16 1.65
CA ILE A 8 -10.18 -4.50 0.26
C ILE A 8 -9.86 -5.98 0.05
N HIS A 9 -10.91 -6.79 -0.16
CA HIS A 9 -10.78 -8.21 -0.49
C HIS A 9 -10.73 -8.41 -2.00
N SER A 10 -10.06 -9.48 -2.44
CA SER A 10 -10.17 -9.98 -3.82
C SER A 10 -9.47 -11.34 -3.94
N GLU A 11 -9.69 -12.06 -5.03
CA GLU A 11 -9.03 -13.35 -5.33
C GLU A 11 -7.58 -13.16 -5.83
N GLY A 12 -6.74 -14.20 -5.79
CA GLY A 12 -5.37 -14.13 -6.32
C GLY A 12 -5.34 -13.66 -7.79
N GLY A 13 -4.38 -12.81 -8.18
CA GLY A 13 -4.22 -12.36 -9.58
C GLY A 13 -5.11 -11.19 -10.03
N THR A 14 -6.02 -10.68 -9.21
CA THR A 14 -6.99 -9.61 -9.56
C THR A 14 -6.46 -8.17 -9.43
N GLY A 15 -5.14 -7.96 -9.41
CA GLY A 15 -4.56 -6.61 -9.44
C GLY A 15 -4.48 -5.87 -8.10
N LYS A 16 -4.52 -6.57 -6.94
CA LYS A 16 -4.29 -5.94 -5.62
C LYS A 16 -3.01 -5.09 -5.55
N SER A 17 -1.90 -5.60 -6.09
CA SER A 17 -0.65 -4.84 -6.15
C SER A 17 -0.79 -3.57 -6.98
N ARG A 18 -1.64 -3.58 -8.02
CA ARG A 18 -1.94 -2.38 -8.82
C ARG A 18 -2.68 -1.34 -8.00
N VAL A 19 -3.59 -1.73 -7.10
CA VAL A 19 -4.27 -0.78 -6.19
C VAL A 19 -3.24 -0.08 -5.29
N ILE A 20 -2.35 -0.85 -4.66
CA ILE A 20 -1.29 -0.29 -3.80
C ILE A 20 -0.37 0.65 -4.61
N GLN A 21 -0.03 0.25 -5.83
CA GLN A 21 0.80 1.06 -6.72
C GLN A 21 0.10 2.36 -7.14
N THR A 22 -1.17 2.31 -7.53
CA THR A 22 -1.95 3.50 -7.92
C THR A 22 -2.09 4.48 -6.75
N VAL A 23 -2.34 3.99 -5.52
CA VAL A 23 -2.35 4.83 -4.32
C VAL A 23 -0.98 5.47 -4.10
N THR A 24 0.10 4.72 -4.28
CA THR A 24 1.47 5.24 -4.17
C THR A 24 1.74 6.35 -5.19
N GLU A 25 1.40 6.11 -6.46
CA GLU A 25 1.54 7.08 -7.56
C GLU A 25 0.73 8.36 -7.26
N HIS A 26 -0.49 8.22 -6.71
CA HIS A 26 -1.32 9.35 -6.33
C HIS A 26 -0.65 10.25 -5.26
N PHE A 27 -0.11 9.66 -4.20
CA PHE A 27 0.59 10.43 -3.16
C PHE A 27 1.87 11.09 -3.68
N VAL A 28 2.60 10.42 -4.59
CA VAL A 28 3.77 11.00 -5.25
C VAL A 28 3.37 12.20 -6.12
N GLN A 29 2.33 12.08 -6.95
CA GLN A 29 1.83 13.17 -7.79
C GLN A 29 1.37 14.38 -6.98
N LYS A 30 0.92 14.18 -5.74
CA LYS A 30 0.54 15.24 -4.81
C LYS A 30 1.72 15.82 -4.00
N GLY A 31 2.96 15.36 -4.25
CA GLY A 31 4.13 15.76 -3.46
C GLY A 31 4.07 15.30 -2.00
N ALA A 32 3.21 14.33 -1.68
CA ALA A 32 2.85 13.92 -0.34
C ALA A 32 3.36 12.50 0.01
N ARG A 33 4.33 11.96 -0.75
CA ARG A 33 4.86 10.59 -0.56
C ARG A 33 5.21 10.29 0.90
N TYR A 34 5.76 11.26 1.62
CA TYR A 34 6.20 11.11 3.01
C TYR A 34 5.04 10.87 4.01
N LEU A 35 3.80 11.12 3.61
CA LEU A 35 2.60 10.84 4.41
C LEU A 35 2.06 9.42 4.22
N LEU A 36 2.58 8.66 3.24
CA LEU A 36 2.12 7.29 2.95
C LEU A 36 3.11 6.26 3.50
N LEU A 37 2.71 5.57 4.57
CA LEU A 37 3.40 4.39 5.08
C LEU A 37 2.84 3.11 4.44
N LYS A 38 3.73 2.22 4.00
CA LYS A 38 3.40 0.93 3.39
C LYS A 38 4.03 -0.17 4.22
N ALA A 39 3.23 -1.13 4.66
CA ALA A 39 3.71 -2.27 5.45
C ALA A 39 3.11 -3.59 4.94
N ALA A 40 3.86 -4.67 5.10
CA ALA A 40 3.41 -6.02 4.79
C ALA A 40 3.94 -7.04 5.81
N TYR A 41 3.25 -8.18 5.92
CA TYR A 41 3.59 -9.20 6.93
C TYR A 41 4.93 -9.91 6.68
N THR A 42 5.31 -10.10 5.40
CA THR A 42 6.56 -10.78 5.02
C THR A 42 7.51 -9.84 4.30
N GLY A 43 8.82 -10.09 4.40
CA GLY A 43 9.85 -9.28 3.74
C GLY A 43 9.72 -9.25 2.22
N VAL A 44 9.32 -10.37 1.60
CA VAL A 44 9.07 -10.44 0.15
C VAL A 44 7.91 -9.51 -0.25
N ALA A 45 6.79 -9.55 0.48
CA ALA A 45 5.65 -8.68 0.21
C ALA A 45 5.97 -7.20 0.47
N ALA A 46 6.75 -6.91 1.51
CA ALA A 46 7.20 -5.55 1.81
C ALA A 46 8.09 -4.99 0.68
N SER A 47 9.00 -5.80 0.17
CA SER A 47 9.87 -5.43 -0.96
C SER A 47 9.07 -5.13 -2.23
N LEU A 48 8.03 -5.91 -2.51
CA LEU A 48 7.17 -5.73 -3.69
C LEU A 48 6.39 -4.40 -3.68
N ILE A 49 6.12 -3.85 -2.50
CA ILE A 49 5.40 -2.58 -2.36
C ILE A 49 6.32 -1.42 -1.97
N ASP A 50 7.65 -1.60 -1.97
CA ASP A 50 8.62 -0.60 -1.48
C ASP A 50 8.24 -0.11 -0.06
N GLY A 51 7.94 -1.06 0.81
CA GLY A 51 7.49 -0.86 2.19
C GLY A 51 8.37 -1.57 3.21
N LYS A 52 7.91 -1.61 4.46
CA LYS A 52 8.58 -2.32 5.56
C LYS A 52 7.76 -3.51 6.04
N THR A 53 8.39 -4.37 6.82
CA THR A 53 7.63 -5.35 7.60
C THR A 53 6.73 -4.64 8.61
N THR A 54 5.61 -5.26 8.98
CA THR A 54 4.75 -4.75 10.06
C THR A 54 5.40 -4.89 11.44
N HIS A 55 6.34 -5.83 11.58
CA HIS A 55 7.18 -6.03 12.76
C HIS A 55 8.46 -5.19 12.66
#